data_AF-K1YHW7-F1
#
_entry.id   AF-K1YHW7-F1
#
_cell.length_a   1.000
_cell.length_b   1.000
_cell.length_c   1.000
_cell.angle_alpha   90.00
_cell.angle_beta   90.00
_cell.angle_gamma   90.00
#
_symmetry.space_group_name_H-M   'P 1'
#
loop_
_entity.id
_entity.type
_entity.pdbx_description
1 polymer ?
#
loop_
_entity_poly.entity_id
_entity_poly.type
_entity_poly.pdbx_seq_one_letter_code
_entity_poly.pdbx_strand_id
1 'polypeptide(L)'
;MKLHQRLRSHLKLHHKKYLFGVFWSFAIVKMVILFAGFFGILRYWWTFAINNELDLNSENITNYCSTDSTYCYLNDYGFTSIAPNTFINHTMLTTIYLYANQLTSIDADAFNWLSTLTYLDLSDNQLTTLPESIWNLTGLVELYMHNNQLTSLPESIG
;
A
#
# COMPACT_ATOMS: atom_id res chain seq x y z
N MET A 1 -25.38 42.92 -1.99
CA MET A 1 -26.17 41.71 -1.62
C MET A 1 -26.11 40.60 -2.69
N LYS A 2 -24.92 40.28 -3.25
CA LYS A 2 -24.71 39.10 -4.14
C LYS A 2 -23.50 38.24 -3.75
N LEU A 3 -22.57 38.78 -2.96
CA LEU A 3 -21.41 38.06 -2.44
C LEU A 3 -21.78 37.09 -1.29
N HIS A 4 -22.71 37.49 -0.41
CA HIS A 4 -23.15 36.68 0.72
C HIS A 4 -23.92 35.41 0.31
N GLN A 5 -24.53 35.41 -0.88
CA GLN A 5 -25.27 34.27 -1.42
C GLN A 5 -24.34 33.24 -2.07
N ARG A 6 -23.19 33.67 -2.64
CA ARG A 6 -22.15 32.78 -3.19
C ARG A 6 -21.31 32.09 -2.10
N LEU A 7 -21.08 32.75 -0.96
CA LEU A 7 -20.45 32.12 0.22
C LEU A 7 -21.35 31.04 0.86
N ARG A 8 -22.67 31.26 0.90
CA ARG A 8 -23.63 30.26 1.42
C ARG A 8 -23.75 29.01 0.53
N SER A 9 -23.56 29.12 -0.79
CA SER A 9 -23.55 27.95 -1.67
C SER A 9 -22.24 27.15 -1.56
N HIS A 10 -21.09 27.82 -1.35
CA HIS A 10 -19.81 27.14 -1.15
C HIS A 10 -19.72 26.38 0.20
N LEU A 11 -20.25 26.95 1.28
CA LEU A 11 -20.32 26.29 2.59
C LEU A 11 -21.28 25.09 2.62
N LYS A 12 -22.36 25.10 1.82
CA LYS A 12 -23.26 23.93 1.66
C LYS A 12 -22.64 22.77 0.88
N LEU A 13 -21.57 23.00 0.12
CA LEU A 13 -20.86 21.93 -0.59
C LEU A 13 -19.91 21.15 0.34
N HIS A 14 -19.33 21.82 1.35
CA HIS A 14 -18.39 21.17 2.28
C HIS A 14 -19.08 20.30 3.33
N HIS A 15 -20.33 20.59 3.71
CA HIS A 15 -21.03 19.81 4.74
C HIS A 15 -21.76 18.55 4.22
N LYS A 16 -21.88 18.38 2.89
CA LYS A 16 -22.44 17.17 2.28
C LYS A 16 -21.44 16.03 2.12
N LYS A 17 -20.13 16.29 2.28
CA LYS A 17 -19.11 15.24 2.27
C LYS A 17 -19.05 14.43 3.57
N TYR A 18 -19.66 14.91 4.66
CA TYR A 18 -19.63 14.23 5.97
C TYR A 18 -20.99 13.71 6.46
N LEU A 19 -22.06 13.85 5.67
CA LEU A 19 -23.38 13.31 6.03
C LEU A 19 -23.73 11.99 5.32
N PHE A 20 -22.85 11.48 4.45
CA PHE A 20 -22.99 10.16 3.83
C PHE A 20 -22.40 9.04 4.71
N GLY A 21 -21.57 9.38 5.71
CA GLY A 21 -20.89 8.42 6.57
C GLY A 21 -21.71 7.88 7.76
N VAL A 22 -22.86 8.48 8.09
CA VAL A 22 -23.63 8.10 9.30
C VAL A 22 -24.91 7.29 8.99
N PHE A 23 -25.29 7.17 7.71
CA PHE A 23 -26.44 6.33 7.32
C PHE A 23 -26.08 4.90 6.90
N TRP A 24 -24.79 4.61 6.67
CA TRP A 24 -24.34 3.27 6.27
C TRP A 24 -24.09 2.31 7.44
N SER A 25 -24.25 2.76 8.69
CA SER A 25 -23.98 1.93 9.88
C SER A 25 -25.16 1.08 10.37
N PHE A 26 -26.37 1.18 9.78
CA PHE A 26 -27.53 0.39 10.24
C PHE A 26 -28.26 -0.42 9.15
N ALA A 27 -27.83 -0.34 7.89
CA ALA A 27 -28.41 -1.16 6.81
C ALA A 27 -27.66 -2.49 6.57
N ILE A 28 -26.43 -2.66 7.06
CA ILE A 28 -25.58 -3.81 6.72
C ILE A 28 -25.79 -5.03 7.64
N VAL A 29 -26.31 -4.84 8.86
CA VAL A 29 -26.49 -5.97 9.80
C VAL A 29 -27.72 -6.84 9.46
N LYS A 30 -28.62 -6.40 8.58
CA LYS A 30 -29.83 -7.16 8.21
C LYS A 30 -29.75 -7.94 6.88
N MET A 31 -28.61 -7.94 6.20
CA MET A 31 -28.46 -8.63 4.90
C MET A 31 -27.43 -9.77 4.92
N VAL A 32 -27.29 -10.44 6.07
CA VAL A 32 -26.45 -11.65 6.21
C VAL A 32 -27.21 -12.95 5.93
N ILE A 33 -28.53 -12.91 5.67
CA ILE A 33 -29.28 -14.12 5.31
C ILE A 33 -30.20 -13.76 4.17
N LEU A 34 -29.79 -14.07 2.93
CA LEU A 34 -30.59 -14.59 1.81
C LEU A 34 -29.79 -14.44 0.51
N PHE A 35 -29.60 -15.57 -0.17
CA PHE A 35 -28.96 -15.79 -1.48
C PHE A 35 -27.47 -16.11 -1.53
N ALA A 36 -27.20 -17.40 -1.32
CA ALA A 36 -26.01 -18.14 -1.72
C ALA A 36 -25.83 -18.23 -3.26
N GLY A 37 -25.79 -17.10 -3.97
CA GLY A 37 -25.71 -17.07 -5.44
C GLY A 37 -24.89 -15.92 -6.05
N PHE A 38 -24.18 -15.13 -5.25
CA PHE A 38 -23.42 -13.97 -5.74
C PHE A 38 -22.07 -13.81 -5.01
N PHE A 39 -21.34 -14.91 -4.84
CA PHE A 39 -20.07 -14.92 -4.07
C PHE A 39 -18.87 -14.31 -4.81
N GLY A 40 -18.95 -14.07 -6.13
CA GLY A 40 -17.81 -13.56 -6.91
C GLY A 40 -17.63 -12.05 -6.83
N ILE A 41 -18.71 -11.28 -6.96
CA ILE A 41 -18.64 -9.83 -7.13
C ILE A 41 -18.63 -9.12 -5.77
N LEU A 42 -19.38 -9.59 -4.77
CA LEU A 42 -19.34 -9.00 -3.43
C LEU A 42 -17.98 -9.15 -2.75
N ARG A 43 -17.24 -10.25 -3.00
CA ARG A 43 -15.88 -10.42 -2.45
C ARG A 43 -14.95 -9.32 -2.93
N TYR A 44 -15.03 -8.97 -4.21
CA TYR A 44 -14.21 -7.94 -4.85
C TYR A 44 -14.52 -6.53 -4.33
N TRP A 45 -15.82 -6.19 -4.21
CA TRP A 45 -16.23 -4.90 -3.68
C TRP A 45 -15.99 -4.78 -2.17
N TRP A 46 -16.05 -5.90 -1.43
CA TRP A 46 -15.73 -5.92 -0.01
C TRP A 46 -14.23 -5.70 0.21
N THR A 47 -13.34 -6.40 -0.51
CA THR A 47 -11.89 -6.15 -0.44
C THR A 47 -11.51 -4.72 -0.83
N PHE A 48 -12.15 -4.14 -1.84
CA PHE A 48 -11.88 -2.76 -2.28
C PHE A 48 -12.31 -1.71 -1.23
N ALA A 49 -13.41 -1.95 -0.50
CA ALA A 49 -13.92 -1.00 0.50
C ALA A 49 -13.19 -1.06 1.86
N ILE A 50 -12.50 -2.16 2.17
CA ILE A 50 -11.71 -2.30 3.40
C ILE A 50 -10.32 -1.66 3.25
N ASN A 51 -9.79 -1.57 2.02
CA ASN A 51 -8.45 -1.05 1.72
C ASN A 51 -8.46 0.43 1.29
N ASN A 52 -9.04 1.33 2.09
CA ASN A 52 -8.92 2.79 1.87
C ASN A 52 -7.49 3.34 2.11
N GLU A 53 -6.46 2.50 2.00
CA GLU A 53 -5.07 2.86 2.17
C GLU A 53 -4.35 2.85 0.81
N LEU A 54 -3.34 3.70 0.64
CA LEU A 54 -2.54 3.77 -0.59
C LEU A 54 -1.63 2.54 -0.64
N ASP A 55 -2.17 1.41 -1.09
CA ASP A 55 -1.41 0.16 -1.24
C ASP A 55 -0.62 0.17 -2.55
N LEU A 56 0.67 -0.13 -2.50
CA LEU A 56 1.51 -0.32 -3.68
C LEU A 56 1.31 -1.76 -4.21
N ASN A 57 1.01 -1.92 -5.49
CA ASN A 57 0.70 -3.22 -6.09
C ASN A 57 1.09 -3.31 -7.58
N SER A 58 0.93 -4.49 -8.18
CA SER A 58 1.31 -4.75 -9.58
C SER A 58 0.48 -3.96 -10.61
N GLU A 59 -0.71 -3.46 -10.24
CA GLU A 59 -1.56 -2.67 -11.12
C GLU A 59 -1.14 -1.19 -11.16
N ASN A 60 -0.61 -0.67 -10.05
CA ASN A 60 -0.31 0.76 -9.91
C ASN A 60 1.18 1.11 -9.91
N ILE A 61 2.08 0.15 -9.74
CA ILE A 61 3.53 0.39 -9.64
C ILE A 61 4.09 1.13 -10.87
N THR A 62 3.55 0.88 -12.07
CA THR A 62 4.01 1.50 -13.32
C THR A 62 3.72 2.99 -13.39
N ASN A 63 2.83 3.50 -12.54
CA ASN A 63 2.60 4.95 -12.40
C ASN A 63 3.76 5.66 -11.69
N TYR A 64 4.55 4.92 -10.92
CA TYR A 64 5.65 5.45 -10.10
C TYR A 64 7.02 5.02 -10.64
N CYS A 65 7.09 3.85 -11.28
CA CYS A 65 8.34 3.18 -11.60
C CYS A 65 8.27 2.49 -12.95
N SER A 66 9.14 2.91 -13.88
CA SER A 66 9.26 2.29 -15.22
C SER A 66 9.81 0.86 -15.12
N THR A 67 9.32 -0.05 -15.96
CA THR A 67 9.78 -1.44 -16.05
C THR A 67 11.22 -1.58 -16.55
N ASP A 68 11.67 -0.60 -17.33
CA ASP A 68 13.00 -0.60 -17.95
C ASP A 68 14.03 0.16 -17.09
N SER A 69 13.61 0.69 -15.94
CA SER A 69 14.50 1.41 -15.03
C SER A 69 15.27 0.46 -14.13
N THR A 70 16.49 0.85 -13.78
CA THR A 70 17.29 0.18 -12.74
C THR A 70 17.11 0.81 -11.36
N TYR A 71 16.46 1.97 -11.28
CA TYR A 71 16.19 2.73 -10.06
C TYR A 71 14.70 3.00 -9.90
N CYS A 72 14.20 2.84 -8.68
CA CYS A 72 12.82 3.10 -8.32
C CYS A 72 12.76 4.05 -7.12
N TYR A 73 12.21 5.25 -7.30
CA TYR A 73 12.03 6.23 -6.22
C TYR A 73 10.57 6.19 -5.78
N LEU A 74 10.33 5.58 -4.62
CA LEU A 74 9.00 5.36 -4.03
C LEU A 74 8.90 5.99 -2.64
N ASN A 75 9.81 6.90 -2.28
CA ASN A 75 9.80 7.61 -1.01
C ASN A 75 8.72 8.71 -0.95
N ASP A 76 8.24 9.01 0.25
CA ASP A 76 7.32 10.12 0.54
C ASP A 76 5.92 10.05 -0.12
N TYR A 77 5.47 8.89 -0.56
CA TYR A 77 4.13 8.71 -1.16
C TYR A 77 3.03 8.35 -0.16
N GLY A 78 3.40 8.04 1.08
CA GLY A 78 2.45 7.63 2.12
C GLY A 78 1.88 6.23 1.89
N PHE A 79 2.64 5.35 1.24
CA PHE A 79 2.26 3.94 1.09
C PHE A 79 2.14 3.28 2.46
N THR A 80 1.11 2.46 2.66
CA THR A 80 0.89 1.74 3.93
C THR A 80 1.20 0.25 3.83
N SER A 81 1.14 -0.31 2.62
CA SER A 81 1.48 -1.70 2.36
C SER A 81 2.08 -1.91 0.96
N ILE A 82 2.77 -3.03 0.79
CA ILE A 82 3.23 -3.54 -0.50
C ILE A 82 2.60 -4.91 -0.72
N ALA A 83 1.82 -5.02 -1.79
CA ALA A 83 1.10 -6.23 -2.18
C ALA A 83 2.04 -7.32 -2.76
N PRO A 84 1.60 -8.59 -2.80
CA PRO A 84 2.34 -9.66 -3.47
C PRO A 84 2.59 -9.33 -4.94
N ASN A 85 3.73 -9.78 -5.49
CA ASN A 85 4.07 -9.65 -6.90
C ASN A 85 4.08 -8.20 -7.43
N THR A 86 4.20 -7.20 -6.55
CA THR A 86 4.21 -5.78 -6.93
C THR A 86 5.23 -5.49 -8.03
N PHE A 87 6.43 -6.06 -7.94
CA PHE A 87 7.53 -5.81 -8.87
C PHE A 87 7.71 -6.90 -9.94
N ILE A 88 6.65 -7.67 -10.27
CA ILE A 88 6.75 -8.82 -11.17
C ILE A 88 7.33 -8.50 -12.56
N ASN A 89 7.13 -7.27 -13.05
CA ASN A 89 7.61 -6.82 -14.35
C ASN A 89 8.88 -5.94 -14.27
N HIS A 90 9.47 -5.76 -13.09
CA HIS A 90 10.58 -4.84 -12.83
C HIS A 90 11.89 -5.59 -12.55
N THR A 91 12.20 -6.59 -13.37
CA THR A 91 13.31 -7.54 -13.15
C THR A 91 14.71 -6.93 -13.29
N MET A 92 14.80 -5.69 -13.79
CA MET A 92 16.06 -4.94 -13.96
C MET A 92 16.38 -4.01 -12.78
N LEU A 93 15.52 -3.94 -11.76
CA LEU A 93 15.73 -3.04 -10.62
C LEU A 93 16.93 -3.46 -9.79
N THR A 94 17.88 -2.53 -9.68
CA THR A 94 19.07 -2.64 -8.83
C THR A 94 18.91 -1.88 -7.52
N THR A 95 18.10 -0.83 -7.53
CA THR A 95 17.95 0.10 -6.40
C THR A 95 16.49 0.47 -6.21
N ILE A 96 15.99 0.29 -4.98
CA ILE A 96 14.65 0.72 -4.58
C ILE A 96 14.74 1.61 -3.33
N TYR A 97 14.19 2.82 -3.44
CA TYR A 97 13.98 3.73 -2.32
C TYR A 97 12.52 3.71 -1.90
N LEU A 98 12.24 3.19 -0.70
CA LEU A 98 10.91 3.14 -0.07
C LEU A 98 10.87 3.90 1.26
N TYR A 99 11.92 4.66 1.57
CA TYR A 99 12.02 5.40 2.82
C TYR A 99 10.94 6.47 2.97
N ALA A 100 10.70 6.92 4.21
CA ALA A 100 9.73 7.98 4.52
C ALA A 100 8.31 7.67 4.00
N ASN A 101 7.84 6.44 4.20
CA ASN A 101 6.46 6.05 3.96
C ASN A 101 5.75 5.68 5.28
N GLN A 102 4.58 5.07 5.19
CA GLN A 102 3.80 4.61 6.35
C GLN A 102 3.67 3.08 6.32
N LEU A 103 4.64 2.38 5.74
CA LEU A 103 4.56 0.94 5.54
C LEU A 103 4.44 0.24 6.89
N THR A 104 3.32 -0.45 7.08
CA THR A 104 3.06 -1.31 8.24
C THR A 104 3.24 -2.79 7.90
N SER A 105 3.14 -3.13 6.61
CA SER A 105 3.27 -4.50 6.12
C SER A 105 3.86 -4.55 4.71
N ILE A 106 4.61 -5.63 4.44
CA ILE A 106 5.12 -5.99 3.12
C ILE A 106 4.79 -7.46 2.95
N ASP A 107 4.11 -7.79 1.86
CA ASP A 107 3.77 -9.18 1.56
C ASP A 107 5.03 -10.03 1.32
N ALA A 108 4.97 -11.31 1.69
CA ALA A 108 6.07 -12.25 1.51
C ALA A 108 6.52 -12.36 0.05
N ASP A 109 5.62 -12.21 -0.93
CA ASP A 109 5.93 -12.36 -2.34
C ASP A 109 6.20 -11.02 -3.05
N ALA A 110 6.30 -9.91 -2.31
CA ALA A 110 6.50 -8.58 -2.89
C ALA A 110 7.81 -8.49 -3.71
N PHE A 111 8.89 -9.08 -3.21
CA PHE A 111 10.25 -8.90 -3.75
C PHE A 111 10.83 -10.13 -4.48
N ASN A 112 10.08 -11.22 -4.63
CA ASN A 112 10.58 -12.49 -5.19
C ASN A 112 11.18 -12.37 -6.61
N TRP A 113 10.80 -11.33 -7.36
CA TRP A 113 11.19 -11.12 -8.76
C TRP A 113 12.44 -10.24 -8.92
N LEU A 114 13.01 -9.76 -7.81
CA LEU A 114 14.07 -8.75 -7.77
C LEU A 114 15.47 -9.36 -7.62
N SER A 115 15.82 -10.32 -8.47
CA SER A 115 17.10 -11.05 -8.39
C SER A 115 18.34 -10.17 -8.64
N THR A 116 18.16 -8.97 -9.22
CA THR A 116 19.23 -8.01 -9.52
C THR A 116 19.33 -6.89 -8.49
N LEU A 117 18.48 -6.88 -7.45
CA LEU A 117 18.44 -5.81 -6.46
C LEU A 117 19.68 -5.86 -5.56
N THR A 118 20.40 -4.74 -5.50
CA THR A 118 21.60 -4.56 -4.69
C THR A 118 21.40 -3.59 -3.55
N TYR A 119 20.43 -2.68 -3.66
CA TYR A 119 20.12 -1.66 -2.65
C TYR A 119 18.62 -1.59 -2.38
N LEU A 120 18.24 -1.70 -1.12
CA LEU A 120 16.87 -1.52 -0.65
C LEU A 120 16.83 -0.64 0.59
N ASP A 121 16.10 0.47 0.52
CA ASP A 121 15.90 1.38 1.64
C ASP A 121 14.44 1.39 2.09
N LEU A 122 14.20 0.82 3.27
CA LEU A 122 12.92 0.76 3.99
C LEU A 122 12.95 1.63 5.25
N SER A 123 13.94 2.51 5.41
CA SER A 123 14.04 3.37 6.60
C SER A 123 12.84 4.31 6.76
N ASP A 124 12.63 4.84 7.96
CA ASP A 124 11.55 5.80 8.24
C ASP A 124 10.16 5.27 7.82
N ASN A 125 9.81 4.08 8.33
CA ASN A 125 8.52 3.42 8.11
C ASN A 125 7.95 2.90 9.46
N GLN A 126 6.89 2.09 9.42
CA GLN A 126 6.20 1.57 10.62
C GLN A 126 6.23 0.04 10.67
N LEU A 127 7.23 -0.59 10.05
CA LEU A 127 7.32 -2.05 9.95
C LEU A 127 7.65 -2.65 11.32
N THR A 128 6.92 -3.70 11.68
CA THR A 128 7.14 -4.46 12.93
C THR A 128 7.93 -5.75 12.68
N THR A 129 7.87 -6.26 11.46
CA THR A 129 8.59 -7.41 10.93
C THR A 129 8.98 -7.17 9.48
N LEU A 130 9.82 -8.04 8.93
CA LEU A 130 10.21 -8.04 7.53
C LEU A 130 9.91 -9.41 6.92
N PRO A 131 9.42 -9.48 5.67
CA PRO A 131 9.16 -10.74 5.01
C PRO A 131 10.46 -11.52 4.76
N GLU A 132 10.35 -12.85 4.76
CA GLU A 132 11.51 -13.72 4.52
C GLU A 132 12.14 -13.52 3.13
N SER A 133 11.37 -13.07 2.15
CA SER A 133 11.84 -12.84 0.79
C SER A 133 12.95 -11.79 0.70
N ILE A 134 13.03 -10.83 1.63
CA ILE A 134 14.16 -9.88 1.69
C ILE A 134 15.48 -10.63 1.89
N TRP A 135 15.48 -11.71 2.66
CA TRP A 135 16.67 -12.51 2.94
C TRP A 135 17.01 -13.48 1.80
N ASN A 136 16.07 -13.72 0.89
CA ASN A 136 16.29 -14.49 -0.33
C ASN A 136 16.86 -13.64 -1.47
N LEU A 137 16.99 -12.32 -1.28
CA LEU A 137 17.63 -11.42 -2.24
C LEU A 137 19.15 -11.62 -2.22
N THR A 138 19.63 -12.63 -2.95
CA THR A 138 21.05 -13.01 -2.98
C THR A 138 21.98 -11.93 -3.53
N GLY A 139 21.45 -10.97 -4.30
CA GLY A 139 22.18 -9.82 -4.81
C GLY A 139 22.23 -8.62 -3.87
N LEU A 140 21.46 -8.63 -2.77
CA LEU A 140 21.32 -7.48 -1.89
C LEU A 140 22.61 -7.23 -1.11
N VAL A 141 23.17 -6.04 -1.27
CA VAL A 141 24.40 -5.60 -0.61
C VAL A 141 24.09 -4.63 0.52
N GLU A 142 23.11 -3.75 0.30
CA GLU A 142 22.74 -2.69 1.23
C GLU A 142 21.25 -2.75 1.54
N LEU A 143 20.94 -2.84 2.84
CA LEU A 143 19.57 -2.85 3.36
C LEU A 143 19.45 -1.87 4.52
N TYR A 144 18.70 -0.79 4.31
CA TYR A 144 18.44 0.23 5.33
C TYR A 144 17.05 0.04 5.91
N MET A 145 16.94 -0.13 7.23
CA MET A 145 15.67 -0.40 7.91
C MET A 145 15.57 0.32 9.26
N HIS A 146 16.47 1.27 9.50
CA HIS A 146 16.45 2.09 10.70
C HIS A 146 15.18 2.94 10.76
N ASN A 147 14.80 3.41 11.96
CA ASN A 147 13.55 4.15 12.19
C ASN A 147 12.29 3.37 11.74
N ASN A 148 12.26 2.07 12.05
CA ASN A 148 11.06 1.23 12.02
C ASN A 148 10.71 0.76 13.46
N GLN A 149 9.73 -0.13 13.58
CA GLN A 149 9.29 -0.74 14.85
C GLN A 149 9.66 -2.22 14.93
N LEU A 150 10.76 -2.62 14.26
CA LEU A 150 11.20 -4.01 14.17
C LEU A 150 11.54 -4.54 15.56
N THR A 151 10.91 -5.66 15.93
CA THR A 151 11.12 -6.30 17.23
C THR A 151 12.06 -7.50 17.17
N SER A 152 12.22 -8.09 15.98
CA SER A 152 13.11 -9.20 15.72
C SER A 152 13.62 -9.16 14.29
N LEU A 153 14.75 -9.81 14.07
CA LEU A 153 15.26 -10.19 12.77
C LEU A 153 15.40 -11.72 12.77
N PRO A 154 15.30 -12.40 11.61
CA PRO A 154 15.52 -13.84 11.57
C PRO A 154 16.96 -14.20 11.95
N GLU A 155 17.15 -15.38 12.51
CA GLU A 155 18.47 -15.86 12.94
C GLU A 155 19.48 -15.95 11.78
N SER A 156 19.00 -16.05 10.53
CA SER A 156 19.84 -16.12 9.33
C SER A 156 20.70 -14.88 9.06
N ILE A 157 20.46 -13.75 9.75
CA ILE A 157 21.25 -12.52 9.60
C ILE A 157 22.27 -12.26 10.73
N GLY A 158 22.53 -13.27 11.60
CA GLY A 158 23.46 -13.19 12.73
C GLY A 158 24.54 -14.26 12.74
#